data_AF-A0A388P9N4-F1
#
_entry.id   AF-A0A388P9N4-F1
#
_cell.length_a   1.000
_cell.length_b   1.000
_cell.length_c   1.000
_cell.angle_alpha   90.00
_cell.angle_beta   90.00
_cell.angle_gamma   90.00
#
_symmetry.space_group_name_H-M   'P 1'
#
loop_
_entity.id
_entity.type
_entity.pdbx_description
1 polymer ?
#
loop_
_entity_poly.entity_id
_entity_poly.type
_entity_poly.pdbx_seq_one_letter_code
_entity_poly.pdbx_strand_id
1 'polypeptide(L)' 'MSTPKVVSELLARSNKLGAEPRFTNYAGGNTSAKGVVANPATGKDTTVLWVKGSGGDLGTLKEAGLAALDLENLKI' A
#
# COMPACT_ATOMS: atom_id res chain seq x y z
N MET A 1 5.02 -8.01 -14.07
CA MET A 1 4.17 -6.80 -14.16
C MET A 1 4.95 -5.65 -13.56
N SER A 2 4.85 -4.44 -14.13
CA SER A 2 5.47 -3.24 -13.53
C SER A 2 4.71 -2.85 -12.28
N THR A 3 5.42 -2.50 -11.20
CA THR A 3 4.82 -1.91 -9.99
C THR A 3 4.04 -0.64 -10.37
N PRO A 4 2.78 -0.48 -9.93
CA PRO A 4 2.01 0.75 -10.18
C PRO A 4 2.69 1.98 -9.56
N LYS A 5 2.66 3.13 -10.24
CA LYS A 5 3.24 4.40 -9.72
C LYS A 5 2.76 4.73 -8.31
N VAL A 6 1.46 4.54 -8.04
CA VAL A 6 0.84 4.77 -6.72
C VAL A 6 1.46 3.91 -5.62
N VAL A 7 1.86 2.68 -5.93
CA VAL A 7 2.55 1.77 -5.01
C VAL A 7 3.96 2.26 -4.74
N SER A 8 4.72 2.63 -5.78
CA SER A 8 6.07 3.17 -5.60
C SER A 8 6.08 4.45 -4.76
N GLU A 9 5.11 5.35 -4.97
CA GLU A 9 4.97 6.56 -4.16
C GLU A 9 4.53 6.29 -2.73
N LEU A 10 3.63 5.33 -2.51
CA LEU A 10 3.26 4.88 -1.18
C LEU A 10 4.49 4.38 -0.42
N LEU A 11 5.25 3.45 -1.01
CA LEU A 11 6.46 2.91 -0.41
C LEU A 11 7.50 4.00 -0.09
N ALA A 12 7.72 4.95 -1.01
CA ALA A 12 8.64 6.06 -0.77
C ALA A 12 8.22 6.91 0.44
N ARG A 13 6.93 7.22 0.58
CA ARG A 13 6.40 7.98 1.72
C ARG A 13 6.45 7.17 3.02
N SER A 14 6.04 5.90 2.97
CA SER A 14 6.10 4.98 4.12
C SER A 14 7.51 4.85 4.67
N ASN A 15 8.50 4.59 3.80
CA ASN A 15 9.90 4.43 4.20
C ASN A 15 10.47 5.74 4.74
N LYS A 16 10.12 6.89 4.15
CA LYS A 16 10.52 8.21 4.68
C LYS A 16 9.94 8.48 6.07
N LEU A 17 8.68 8.11 6.31
CA LEU A 17 8.05 8.26 7.62
C LEU A 17 8.64 7.30 8.66
N GLY A 18 8.88 6.04 8.27
CA GLY A 18 9.44 5.02 9.15
C GLY A 18 10.93 5.19 9.46
N ALA A 19 11.67 5.94 8.64
CA ALA A 19 13.07 6.29 8.90
C ALA A 19 13.23 7.29 10.06
N GLU A 20 12.16 7.93 10.50
CA GLU A 20 12.19 8.93 11.58
C GLU A 20 11.48 8.38 12.84
N PRO A 21 12.25 8.04 13.90
CA PRO A 21 11.71 7.44 15.13
C PRO A 21 10.65 8.29 15.82
N ARG A 22 10.62 9.61 15.59
CA ARG A 22 9.59 10.50 16.15
C ARG A 22 8.19 10.26 15.57
N PHE A 23 8.07 9.68 14.37
CA PHE A 23 6.78 9.48 13.70
C PHE A 23 6.21 8.08 13.87
N THR A 24 7.06 7.07 13.99
CA THR A 24 6.62 5.68 14.12
C THR A 24 7.51 4.94 15.11
N ASN A 25 6.92 4.44 16.20
CA ASN A 25 7.57 3.46 17.06
C ASN A 25 7.48 2.08 16.37
N TYR A 26 8.46 1.20 16.62
CA TYR A 26 8.59 -0.14 16.02
C TYR A 26 7.25 -0.82 15.67
N ALA A 27 7.11 -1.22 14.40
CA ALA A 27 5.92 -1.89 13.85
C ALA A 27 4.57 -1.14 13.95
N GLY A 28 4.58 0.11 14.41
CA GLY A 28 3.42 1.00 14.46
C GLY A 28 3.20 1.82 13.19
N GLY A 29 2.11 2.59 13.17
CA GLY A 29 1.72 3.44 12.05
C GLY A 29 1.06 2.67 10.89
N ASN A 30 0.17 3.34 10.17
CA ASN A 30 -0.52 2.77 9.00
C ASN A 30 -0.43 3.76 7.85
N THR A 31 -0.22 3.24 6.64
CA THR A 31 -0.25 4.04 5.42
C THR A 31 -1.06 3.31 4.37
N SER A 32 -1.84 4.06 3.61
CA SER A 32 -2.57 3.55 2.46
C SER A 32 -2.52 4.53 1.30
N ALA A 33 -2.75 4.02 0.10
CA ALA A 33 -2.92 4.82 -1.09
C ALA A 33 -3.99 4.19 -1.98
N LYS A 34 -4.76 5.03 -2.65
CA LYS A 34 -5.80 4.61 -3.59
C LYS A 34 -5.37 4.94 -5.01
N GLY A 35 -5.68 4.07 -5.96
CA GLY A 35 -5.37 4.27 -7.37
C GLY A 35 -6.17 3.32 -8.26
N VAL A 36 -6.14 3.59 -9.56
CA VAL A 36 -6.84 2.79 -10.56
C VAL A 36 -5.82 1.91 -11.28
N VAL A 37 -6.14 0.62 -11.41
CA VAL A 37 -5.36 -0.36 -12.18
C VAL A 37 -6.30 -1.28 -12.94
N ALA A 38 -5.81 -1.86 -14.03
CA ALA A 38 -6.54 -2.92 -14.72
C ALA A 38 -6.66 -4.15 -13.81
N ASN A 39 -7.89 -4.60 -13.59
CA ASN A 39 -8.18 -5.83 -12.86
C ASN A 39 -7.63 -7.02 -13.66
N PRO A 40 -6.76 -7.86 -13.10
CA PRO A 40 -6.14 -8.96 -13.85
C PRO A 40 -7.12 -10.06 -14.25
N ALA A 41 -8.27 -10.19 -13.57
CA ALA A 41 -9.29 -11.19 -13.87
C ALA A 41 -10.29 -10.71 -14.95
N THR A 42 -10.57 -9.41 -15.04
CA THR A 42 -11.60 -8.87 -15.94
C THR A 42 -11.06 -7.95 -17.04
N GLY A 43 -9.84 -7.46 -16.91
CA GLY A 43 -9.22 -6.47 -17.80
C GLY A 43 -9.79 -5.06 -17.69
N LYS A 44 -10.82 -4.85 -16.86
CA LYS A 44 -11.43 -3.53 -16.64
C LYS A 44 -10.67 -2.76 -15.57
N ASP A 45 -10.67 -1.44 -15.69
CA ASP A 45 -10.17 -0.57 -14.62
C ASP A 45 -10.97 -0.81 -13.35
N THR A 46 -10.28 -1.00 -12.22
CA THR A 46 -10.87 -1.05 -10.88
C THR A 46 -10.09 -0.13 -9.94
N THR A 47 -10.78 0.40 -8.94
CA THR A 47 -10.16 1.17 -7.88
C THR A 47 -9.62 0.24 -6.80
N VAL A 48 -8.32 0.33 -6.55
CA VAL A 48 -7.63 -0.45 -5.52
C VAL A 48 -7.15 0.45 -4.40
N LEU A 49 -7.32 -0.02 -3.16
CA LEU A 49 -6.70 0.55 -1.97
C LEU A 49 -5.55 -0.36 -1.53
N TRP A 50 -4.32 0.14 -1.60
CA TRP A 50 -3.17 -0.51 -0.98
C TRP A 50 -3.05 -0.07 0.47
N VAL A 51 -2.93 -1.02 1.38
CA VAL A 51 -2.79 -0.78 2.82
C VAL A 51 -1.57 -1.54 3.33
N LYS A 52 -0.79 -0.92 4.22
CA LYS A 52 0.28 -1.63 4.95
C LYS A 52 -0.30 -2.88 5.63
N GLY A 53 0.33 -4.02 5.41
CA GLY A 53 0.01 -5.26 6.11
C GLY A 53 0.28 -5.18 7.61
N SER A 54 -0.39 -6.06 8.37
CA SER A 54 -0.18 -6.18 9.82
C SER A 54 1.26 -6.59 10.14
N GLY A 55 1.83 -6.05 11.21
CA GLY A 55 3.21 -6.33 11.66
C GLY A 55 4.34 -5.79 10.76
N GLY A 56 4.03 -5.23 9.59
CA GLY A 56 5.04 -4.62 8.71
C GLY A 56 5.58 -3.32 9.29
N ASP A 57 6.91 -3.15 9.24
CA ASP A 57 7.55 -1.90 9.65
C ASP A 57 7.53 -0.88 8.51
N LEU A 58 7.19 0.38 8.81
CA LEU A 58 7.08 1.42 7.79
C LEU A 58 8.42 1.78 7.15
N GLY A 59 9.53 1.69 7.89
CA GLY A 59 10.87 2.06 7.41
C GLY A 59 11.47 1.02 6.45
N THR A 60 10.96 -0.21 6.50
CA THR A 60 11.43 -1.34 5.68
C THR A 60 10.34 -1.90 4.76
N LEU A 61 9.24 -1.17 4.59
CA LEU A 61 8.08 -1.62 3.84
C LEU A 61 8.45 -1.88 2.38
N LYS A 62 8.03 -3.03 1.87
CA LYS A 62 8.15 -3.45 0.46
C LYS A 62 6.77 -3.71 -0.11
N GLU A 63 6.67 -3.80 -1.43
CA GLU A 63 5.41 -4.08 -2.14
C GLU A 63 4.72 -5.35 -1.62
N ALA A 64 5.48 -6.42 -1.35
CA ALA A 64 4.96 -7.66 -0.77
C ALA A 64 4.35 -7.50 0.64
N GLY A 65 4.63 -6.39 1.32
CA GLY A 65 4.04 -6.03 2.61
C GLY A 65 2.75 -5.22 2.49
N LEU A 66 2.21 -5.01 1.28
CA LEU A 66 0.95 -4.30 1.05
C LEU A 66 -0.19 -5.30 0.78
N ALA A 67 -1.32 -5.09 1.44
CA ALA A 67 -2.59 -5.67 1.02
C ALA A 67 -3.23 -4.78 -0.04
N ALA A 68 -3.65 -5.36 -1.16
CA ALA A 68 -4.38 -4.67 -2.23
C ALA A 68 -5.86 -5.04 -2.17
N LEU A 69 -6.72 -4.07 -1.84
CA LEU A 69 -8.17 -4.27 -1.72
C LEU A 69 -8.87 -3.69 -2.94
N ASP A 70 -9.59 -4.53 -3.67
CA ASP A 70 -10.52 -4.10 -4.70
C ASP A 70 -11.75 -3.45 -4.05
N LEU A 71 -11.92 -2.15 -4.26
CA LEU A 71 -12.99 -1.39 -3.61
C LEU A 71 -14.36 -1.59 -4.25
N GLU A 72 -14.44 -2.12 -5.47
CA GLU A 72 -15.71 -2.44 -6.10
C GLU A 72 -16.33 -3.72 -5.52
N ASN A 73 -15.47 -4.63 -5.05
CA ASN A 73 -15.87 -5.92 -4.50
C ASN A 73 -15.84 -5.96 -2.96
N LEU A 74 -15.33 -4.91 -2.30
CA LEU A 74 -15.37 -4.79 -0.85
C LEU A 74 -16.80 -4.51 -0.39
N LYS A 75 -17.42 -5.49 0.29
CA LYS A 75 -18.72 -5.36 0.94
C LYS A 75 -18.52 -5.23 2.44
N ILE A 76 -19.13 -4.21 3.04
CA ILE A 76 -19.11 -3.91 4.48
C ILE A 76 -20.49 -4.18 5.07
#